data_AF-A0A452YJI6-F1
#
_entry.id   AF-A0A452YJI6-F1
#
_cell.length_a   1.000
_cell.length_b   1.000
_cell.length_c   1.000
_cell.angle_alpha   90.00
_cell.angle_beta   90.00
_cell.angle_gamma   90.00
#
_symmetry.space_group_name_H-M   'P 1'
#
loop_
_entity.id
_entity.type
_entity.pdbx_description
1 polymer ?
#
loop_
_entity_poly.entity_id
_entity_poly.type
_entity_poly.pdbx_seq_one_letter_code
_entity_poly.pdbx_strand_id
1 'polypeptide(L)'
;SGGASPRPAPPKRSATPTTTKLPVPASSSLAMPAPRLAHLRRLLSLHSPPPHPLAPSPARPLRPSFILPRAMAGAAQAGAATGSAEYEEVLGCLASLIKQKVRADTGNRGNQWELMAKYLQILELEEPIARLKVVHVAGTKGKGSTCTFAESILRSCGFRTGLFTSPHLIDVRERFRLDGLDISEEKFIRYFWWCWNKLKVKTGDDIPMPAYFRFLALLAFKIFSDEQVDVAVLEVGLGGKYDATNVVKAPVVCGISSLGYDHMEILG
;
A
#
# COMPACT_ATOMS: atom_id res chain seq x y z
N SER A 1 -28.43 62.85 -30.42
CA SER A 1 -28.90 62.57 -29.05
C SER A 1 -28.36 61.22 -28.62
N GLY A 2 -27.67 61.15 -27.48
CA GLY A 2 -27.07 59.93 -26.93
C GLY A 2 -25.55 60.06 -26.74
N GLY A 3 -25.14 60.78 -25.70
CA GLY A 3 -23.73 60.92 -25.32
C GLY A 3 -23.28 59.84 -24.32
N ALA A 4 -21.98 59.54 -24.31
CA ALA A 4 -21.26 59.04 -23.15
C ALA A 4 -19.76 59.34 -23.32
N SER A 5 -19.22 60.14 -22.40
CA SER A 5 -17.81 60.53 -22.30
C SER A 5 -16.87 59.36 -22.01
N PRO A 6 -15.59 59.42 -22.44
CA PRO A 6 -14.62 58.35 -22.20
C PRO A 6 -14.17 58.30 -20.72
N ARG A 7 -14.09 57.09 -20.17
CA ARG A 7 -13.59 56.81 -18.80
C ARG A 7 -12.06 56.92 -18.72
N PRO A 8 -11.50 57.46 -17.62
CA PRO A 8 -10.04 57.56 -17.43
C PRO A 8 -9.42 56.24 -16.98
N ALA A 9 -8.15 56.04 -17.32
CA ALA A 9 -7.34 54.87 -16.96
C ALA A 9 -7.10 54.78 -15.44
N PRO A 10 -7.00 53.57 -14.86
CA PRO A 10 -6.80 53.39 -13.43
C PRO A 10 -5.35 53.70 -12.99
N PRO A 11 -5.15 54.18 -11.75
CA PRO A 11 -3.83 54.56 -11.24
C PRO A 11 -2.96 53.34 -10.89
N LYS A 12 -1.65 53.44 -11.16
CA LYS A 12 -0.62 52.48 -10.73
C LYS A 12 -0.51 52.53 -9.19
N ARG A 13 -0.80 51.41 -8.51
CA ARG A 13 -0.54 51.27 -7.07
C ARG A 13 0.85 50.66 -6.84
N SER A 14 1.72 51.45 -6.22
CA SER A 14 2.95 51.00 -5.57
C SER A 14 2.58 50.29 -4.25
N ALA A 15 2.93 49.01 -4.12
CA ALA A 15 2.79 48.27 -2.86
C ALA A 15 4.18 48.10 -2.23
N THR A 16 4.36 48.75 -1.08
CA THR A 16 5.45 48.51 -0.12
C THR A 16 5.29 47.15 0.55
N PRO A 17 6.38 46.40 0.86
CA PRO A 17 6.26 45.11 1.52
C PRO A 17 6.14 45.30 3.04
N THR A 18 4.93 45.22 3.57
CA THR A 18 4.70 45.04 5.01
C THR A 18 4.74 43.57 5.37
N THR A 19 5.86 43.15 5.96
CA THR A 19 6.10 41.82 6.52
C THR A 19 5.16 41.58 7.69
N THR A 20 4.04 40.90 7.45
CA THR A 20 3.15 40.46 8.53
C THR A 20 3.52 39.01 8.86
N LYS A 21 4.24 38.80 9.98
CA LYS A 21 4.50 37.46 10.52
C LYS A 21 3.16 36.85 10.96
N LEU A 22 2.70 35.83 10.24
CA LEU A 22 1.65 34.92 10.73
C LEU A 22 2.23 34.13 11.92
N PRO A 23 1.54 34.06 13.07
CA PRO A 23 1.98 33.20 14.17
C PRO A 23 1.80 31.73 13.75
N VAL A 24 2.91 30.99 13.79
CA VAL A 24 2.94 29.53 13.67
C VAL A 24 2.36 28.95 14.97
N PRO A 25 1.27 28.16 14.95
CA PRO A 25 0.85 27.45 16.14
C PRO A 25 1.89 26.38 16.47
N ALA A 26 2.33 26.35 17.72
CA ALA A 26 3.18 25.30 18.26
C ALA A 26 2.54 23.92 18.05
N SER A 27 3.40 22.93 17.85
CA SER A 27 3.08 21.51 17.67
C SER A 27 2.15 20.97 18.77
N SER A 28 0.85 20.97 18.52
CA SER A 28 -0.10 20.13 19.23
C SER A 28 -0.34 18.87 18.41
N SER A 29 0.07 17.73 18.95
CA SER A 29 -0.28 16.39 18.50
C SER A 29 -1.73 16.35 17.99
N LEU A 30 -1.93 16.03 16.71
CA LEU A 30 -3.23 15.68 16.12
C LEU A 30 -3.65 14.28 16.61
N ALA A 31 -3.73 14.11 17.93
CA ALA A 31 -4.43 12.97 18.49
C ALA A 31 -5.93 13.19 18.28
N MET A 32 -6.57 12.32 17.50
CA MET A 32 -8.01 12.31 17.37
C MET A 32 -8.63 12.14 18.78
N PRO A 33 -9.62 12.96 19.17
CA PRO A 33 -10.22 12.85 20.49
C PRO A 33 -10.83 11.45 20.68
N ALA A 34 -10.50 10.79 21.80
CA ALA A 34 -10.89 9.42 22.16
C ALA A 34 -12.33 8.99 21.80
N PRO A 35 -13.39 9.83 21.95
CA PRO A 35 -14.75 9.43 21.55
C PRO A 35 -14.93 9.18 20.04
N ARG A 36 -14.11 9.78 19.16
CA ARG A 36 -14.18 9.55 17.70
C ARG A 36 -13.51 8.24 17.26
N LEU A 37 -12.47 7.78 17.98
CA LEU A 37 -11.86 6.46 17.76
C LEU A 37 -12.84 5.33 18.07
N ALA A 38 -13.57 5.44 19.18
CA ALA A 38 -14.56 4.45 19.57
C ALA A 38 -15.71 4.35 18.56
N HIS A 39 -16.15 5.48 18.01
CA HIS A 39 -17.19 5.52 16.98
C HIS A 39 -16.70 4.93 15.64
N LEU A 40 -15.47 5.23 15.22
CA LEU A 40 -14.87 4.67 14.01
C LEU A 40 -14.65 3.15 14.14
N ARG A 41 -14.15 2.68 15.28
CA ARG A 41 -14.03 1.24 15.60
C ARG A 41 -15.38 0.55 15.58
N ARG A 42 -16.43 1.19 16.09
CA ARG A 42 -17.80 0.65 16.07
C ARG A 42 -18.37 0.58 14.66
N LEU A 43 -18.19 1.61 13.83
CA LEU A 43 -18.63 1.59 12.42
C LEU A 43 -17.98 0.46 11.62
N LEU A 44 -16.71 0.17 11.88
CA LEU A 44 -15.96 -0.92 11.24
C LEU A 44 -16.25 -2.30 11.84
N SER A 45 -16.70 -2.38 13.10
CA SER A 45 -17.11 -3.64 13.76
C SER A 45 -18.54 -4.06 13.45
N LEU A 46 -19.41 -3.16 12.97
CA LEU A 46 -20.82 -3.44 12.67
C LEU A 46 -21.04 -4.38 11.47
N HIS A 47 -19.97 -4.78 10.77
CA HIS A 47 -20.02 -5.73 9.65
C HIS A 47 -19.14 -6.98 9.86
N SER A 48 -18.87 -7.35 11.13
CA SER A 48 -18.13 -8.56 11.47
C SER A 48 -19.02 -9.53 12.27
N PRO A 49 -19.00 -10.85 11.99
CA PRO A 49 -19.65 -11.83 12.86
C PRO A 49 -19.01 -11.80 14.26
N PRO A 50 -19.74 -12.23 15.31
CA PRO A 50 -19.26 -12.09 16.69
C PRO A 50 -17.95 -12.86 16.89
N PRO A 51 -17.02 -12.36 17.72
CA PRO A 51 -15.80 -13.07 18.02
C PRO A 51 -16.11 -14.34 18.81
N HIS A 52 -15.48 -15.45 18.44
CA HIS A 52 -15.42 -16.65 19.28
C HIS A 52 -14.76 -16.34 20.63
N PRO A 53 -15.17 -17.01 21.73
CA PRO A 53 -14.66 -16.71 23.06
C PRO A 53 -13.14 -16.92 23.14
N LEU A 54 -12.46 -15.85 23.57
CA LEU A 54 -11.03 -15.81 23.81
C LEU A 54 -10.64 -16.79 24.93
N ALA A 55 -9.74 -17.72 24.63
CA ALA A 55 -8.99 -18.43 25.66
C ALA A 55 -8.10 -17.41 26.42
N PRO A 56 -7.94 -17.54 27.74
CA PRO A 56 -7.16 -16.60 28.54
C PRO A 56 -5.67 -16.69 28.16
N SER A 57 -5.09 -15.55 27.80
CA SER A 57 -3.64 -15.41 27.55
C SER A 57 -2.90 -15.27 28.88
N PRO A 58 -1.74 -15.92 29.08
CA PRO A 58 -1.03 -15.85 30.36
C PRO A 58 -0.35 -14.49 30.56
N ALA A 59 -0.29 -14.07 31.82
CA ALA A 59 0.24 -12.78 32.25
C ALA A 59 1.72 -12.60 31.88
N ARG A 60 2.05 -11.37 31.45
CA ARG A 60 3.40 -10.90 31.14
C ARG A 60 4.21 -10.71 32.43
N PRO A 61 5.40 -11.31 32.62
CA PRO A 61 6.21 -11.00 33.78
C PRO A 61 7.01 -9.70 33.58
N LEU A 62 7.06 -8.91 34.66
CA LEU A 62 7.90 -7.72 34.81
C LEU A 62 9.38 -8.12 34.81
N ARG A 63 10.22 -7.40 34.04
CA ARG A 63 11.67 -7.62 33.98
C ARG A 63 12.35 -7.07 35.24
N PRO A 64 13.25 -7.81 35.91
CA PRO A 64 14.20 -7.22 36.85
C PRO A 64 15.38 -6.61 36.08
N SER A 65 15.79 -5.43 36.51
CA SER A 65 17.05 -4.78 36.15
C SER A 65 18.25 -5.58 36.68
N PHE A 66 19.04 -6.16 35.78
CA PHE A 66 20.35 -6.72 36.09
C PHE A 66 21.45 -5.95 35.37
N ILE A 67 22.38 -5.43 36.16
CA ILE A 67 23.67 -4.89 35.75
C ILE A 67 24.53 -6.09 35.33
N LEU A 68 25.10 -6.06 34.12
CA LEU A 68 26.08 -7.06 33.66
C LEU A 68 27.48 -6.43 33.56
N PRO A 69 28.55 -7.10 34.04
CA PRO A 69 29.92 -6.70 33.80
C PRO A 69 30.40 -7.14 32.40
N ARG A 70 31.35 -6.35 31.90
CA ARG A 70 32.04 -6.43 30.61
C ARG A 70 32.98 -7.65 30.54
N ALA A 71 32.72 -8.59 29.63
CA ALA A 71 33.70 -9.31 28.79
C ALA A 71 33.05 -10.48 28.04
N MET A 72 33.09 -10.43 26.70
CA MET A 72 33.49 -11.51 25.78
C MET A 72 33.03 -11.11 24.37
N ALA A 73 33.96 -10.49 23.63
CA ALA A 73 33.83 -10.30 22.20
C ALA A 73 34.15 -11.62 21.51
N GLY A 74 33.24 -12.10 20.65
CA GLY A 74 33.50 -13.24 19.78
C GLY A 74 32.30 -14.13 19.54
N ALA A 75 31.33 -13.67 18.73
CA ALA A 75 30.43 -14.48 17.88
C ALA A 75 29.29 -13.59 17.35
N ALA A 76 29.58 -12.68 16.42
CA ALA A 76 28.56 -11.93 15.70
C ALA A 76 29.07 -11.51 14.32
N GLN A 77 29.35 -12.48 13.46
CA GLN A 77 29.63 -12.25 12.04
C GLN A 77 29.43 -13.57 11.27
N ALA A 78 28.17 -13.88 10.95
CA ALA A 78 27.82 -14.94 10.00
C ALA A 78 26.45 -14.73 9.33
N GLY A 79 25.52 -13.99 9.97
CA GLY A 79 24.15 -13.82 9.45
C GLY A 79 23.89 -12.61 8.54
N ALA A 80 24.84 -11.69 8.36
CA ALA A 80 24.61 -10.45 7.60
C ALA A 80 24.93 -10.58 6.09
N ALA A 81 25.73 -11.57 5.70
CA ALA A 81 26.19 -11.71 4.31
C ALA A 81 25.17 -12.43 3.41
N THR A 82 24.25 -13.23 3.98
CA THR A 82 23.32 -14.07 3.22
C THR A 82 22.06 -13.32 2.77
N GLY A 83 21.56 -12.36 3.56
CA GLY A 83 20.36 -11.59 3.23
C GLY A 83 20.51 -10.78 1.94
N SER A 84 21.66 -10.10 1.78
CA SER A 84 21.94 -9.29 0.60
C SER A 84 21.98 -10.10 -0.70
N ALA A 85 22.56 -11.31 -0.70
CA ALA A 85 22.62 -12.15 -1.90
C ALA A 85 21.26 -12.73 -2.28
N GLU A 86 20.48 -13.19 -1.30
CA GLU A 86 19.13 -13.70 -1.54
C GLU A 86 18.18 -12.59 -1.99
N TYR A 87 18.33 -11.38 -1.44
CA TYR A 87 17.57 -10.22 -1.89
C TYR A 87 17.85 -9.89 -3.36
N GLU A 88 19.12 -9.90 -3.77
CA GLU A 88 19.50 -9.70 -5.18
C GLU A 88 18.91 -10.77 -6.11
N GLU A 89 18.82 -12.03 -5.66
CA GLU A 89 18.13 -13.10 -6.40
C GLU A 89 16.64 -12.80 -6.59
N VAL A 90 15.97 -12.34 -5.52
CA VAL A 90 14.58 -11.89 -5.57
C VAL A 90 14.40 -10.75 -6.58
N LEU A 91 15.28 -9.75 -6.55
CA LEU A 91 15.25 -8.63 -7.50
C LEU A 91 15.48 -9.11 -8.94
N GLY A 92 16.38 -10.08 -9.16
CA GLY A 92 16.60 -10.71 -10.46
C GLY A 92 15.36 -11.42 -11.00
N CYS A 93 14.66 -12.16 -10.14
CA CYS A 93 13.39 -12.82 -10.48
C CYS A 93 12.32 -11.79 -10.84
N LEU A 94 12.16 -10.73 -10.05
CA LEU A 94 11.23 -9.63 -10.32
C LEU A 94 11.53 -8.91 -11.64
N ALA A 95 12.80 -8.64 -11.93
CA ALA A 95 13.22 -8.01 -13.20
C ALA A 95 12.88 -8.89 -14.42
N SER A 96 12.90 -10.22 -14.27
CA SER A 96 12.51 -11.14 -15.35
C SER A 96 11.02 -10.99 -15.74
N LEU A 97 10.14 -10.67 -14.80
CA LEU A 97 8.71 -10.44 -15.05
C LEU A 97 8.43 -9.14 -15.82
N ILE A 98 9.34 -8.16 -15.76
CA ILE A 98 9.25 -6.91 -16.54
C ILE A 98 9.52 -7.23 -18.01
N LYS A 99 10.55 -8.02 -18.29
CA LYS A 99 10.98 -8.38 -19.65
C LYS A 99 9.93 -9.19 -20.42
N GLN A 100 9.16 -10.02 -19.72
CA GLN A 100 8.08 -10.82 -20.32
C GLN A 100 6.90 -9.98 -20.84
N LYS A 101 6.66 -8.79 -20.25
CA LYS A 101 5.54 -7.90 -20.64
C LYS A 101 5.69 -7.35 -22.08
N VAL A 102 6.92 -7.17 -22.56
CA VAL A 102 7.20 -6.63 -23.91
C VAL A 102 6.76 -7.60 -25.02
N ARG A 103 6.53 -8.88 -24.74
CA ARG A 103 6.14 -9.89 -25.74
C ARG A 103 4.63 -10.15 -25.86
N ALA A 104 3.81 -9.74 -24.89
CA ALA A 104 2.44 -10.26 -24.74
C ALA A 104 1.32 -9.23 -24.95
N ASP A 105 1.62 -7.93 -25.07
CA ASP A 105 0.61 -6.86 -25.00
C ASP A 105 0.18 -6.39 -26.39
N THR A 106 -0.71 -7.13 -27.06
CA THR A 106 -1.39 -6.61 -28.28
C THR A 106 -2.81 -7.14 -28.53
N GLY A 107 -3.47 -7.89 -27.63
CA GLY A 107 -4.80 -8.39 -28.04
C GLY A 107 -5.81 -8.96 -27.04
N ASN A 108 -5.50 -9.25 -25.77
CA ASN A 108 -6.46 -10.03 -24.97
C ASN A 108 -6.64 -9.56 -23.51
N ARG A 109 -7.39 -8.46 -23.32
CA ARG A 109 -7.73 -7.93 -21.99
C ARG A 109 -8.72 -8.82 -21.22
N GLY A 110 -9.60 -9.54 -21.91
CA GLY A 110 -10.59 -10.46 -21.30
C GLY A 110 -9.95 -11.58 -20.48
N ASN A 111 -8.88 -12.18 -21.03
CA ASN A 111 -8.11 -13.21 -20.34
C ASN A 111 -7.41 -12.73 -19.05
N GLN A 112 -7.19 -11.42 -18.89
CA GLN A 112 -6.39 -10.92 -17.76
C GLN A 112 -7.10 -11.04 -16.41
N TRP A 113 -8.43 -10.90 -16.39
CA TRP A 113 -9.23 -11.08 -15.18
C TRP A 113 -9.30 -12.55 -14.77
N GLU A 114 -9.49 -13.44 -15.74
CA GLU A 114 -9.49 -14.89 -15.53
C GLU A 114 -8.15 -15.38 -14.99
N LEU A 115 -7.04 -14.84 -15.51
CA LEU A 115 -5.70 -15.14 -14.99
C LEU A 115 -5.55 -14.73 -13.53
N MET A 116 -6.05 -13.55 -13.14
CA MET A 116 -5.96 -13.10 -11.75
C MET A 116 -6.72 -14.04 -10.81
N ALA A 117 -7.93 -14.50 -11.19
CA ALA A 117 -8.67 -15.49 -10.41
C ALA A 117 -7.90 -16.82 -10.27
N LYS A 118 -7.27 -17.30 -11.35
CA LYS A 118 -6.42 -18.52 -11.31
C LYS A 118 -5.22 -18.35 -10.37
N TYR A 119 -4.57 -17.17 -10.38
CA TYR A 119 -3.45 -16.91 -9.47
C TYR A 119 -3.88 -16.88 -8.01
N LEU A 120 -5.04 -16.29 -7.71
CA LEU A 120 -5.60 -16.31 -6.36
C LEU A 120 -5.85 -17.74 -5.88
N GLN A 121 -6.40 -18.60 -6.75
CA GLN A 121 -6.62 -20.01 -6.46
C GLN A 121 -5.32 -20.79 -6.23
N ILE A 122 -4.31 -20.58 -7.07
CA ILE A 122 -2.98 -21.20 -6.89
C ILE A 122 -2.35 -20.81 -5.55
N LEU A 123 -2.57 -19.56 -5.13
CA LEU A 123 -2.02 -19.03 -3.88
C LEU A 123 -2.95 -19.23 -2.68
N GLU A 124 -4.18 -19.72 -2.87
CA GLU A 124 -5.19 -19.86 -1.81
C GLU A 124 -5.47 -18.51 -1.10
N LEU A 125 -5.55 -17.42 -1.87
CA LEU A 125 -5.71 -16.05 -1.35
C LEU A 125 -7.15 -15.53 -1.38
N GLU A 126 -8.11 -16.27 -1.91
CA GLU A 126 -9.50 -15.80 -2.03
C GLU A 126 -10.13 -15.49 -0.67
N GLU A 127 -10.03 -16.43 0.28
CA GLU A 127 -10.53 -16.29 1.64
C GLU A 127 -9.77 -15.22 2.44
N PRO A 128 -8.42 -15.21 2.46
CA PRO A 128 -7.62 -14.11 2.99
C PRO A 128 -8.07 -12.72 2.52
N ILE A 129 -8.20 -12.52 1.20
CA ILE A 129 -8.57 -11.23 0.62
C ILE A 129 -10.00 -10.84 1.02
N ALA A 130 -10.93 -11.79 1.05
CA ALA A 130 -12.32 -11.52 1.46
C ALA A 130 -12.43 -11.03 2.91
N ARG A 131 -11.46 -11.34 3.77
CA ARG A 131 -11.43 -10.92 5.18
C ARG A 131 -10.76 -9.57 5.39
N LEU A 132 -9.93 -9.11 4.44
CA LEU A 132 -9.25 -7.82 4.54
C LEU A 132 -10.27 -6.67 4.47
N LYS A 133 -10.10 -5.68 5.35
CA LYS A 133 -10.81 -4.40 5.22
C LYS A 133 -9.99 -3.49 4.33
N VAL A 134 -10.53 -3.16 3.16
CA VAL A 134 -9.77 -2.47 2.10
C VAL A 134 -10.28 -1.06 1.87
N VAL A 135 -9.35 -0.10 1.84
CA VAL A 135 -9.52 1.23 1.24
C VAL A 135 -8.87 1.16 -0.14
N HIS A 136 -9.66 1.31 -1.21
CA HIS A 136 -9.17 1.15 -2.58
C HIS A 136 -9.17 2.50 -3.30
N VAL A 137 -8.02 2.94 -3.83
CA VAL A 137 -7.89 4.29 -4.40
C VAL A 137 -7.46 4.23 -5.86
N ALA A 138 -8.32 4.74 -6.75
CA ALA A 138 -8.04 4.91 -8.17
C ALA A 138 -7.94 6.40 -8.55
N GLY A 139 -7.58 6.67 -9.80
CA GLY A 139 -7.48 8.03 -10.35
C GLY A 139 -6.20 8.25 -11.16
N THR A 140 -6.08 9.42 -11.75
CA THR A 140 -4.94 9.77 -12.59
C THR A 140 -3.78 10.30 -11.75
N LYS A 141 -4.03 11.35 -10.96
CA LYS A 141 -3.02 11.99 -10.11
C LYS A 141 -3.42 11.98 -8.63
N GLY A 142 -2.42 11.95 -7.76
CA GLY A 142 -2.62 12.05 -6.31
C GLY A 142 -3.03 10.76 -5.60
N LYS A 143 -3.17 9.62 -6.30
CA LYS A 143 -3.49 8.31 -5.70
C LYS A 143 -2.54 7.96 -4.54
N GLY A 144 -1.24 7.85 -4.80
CA GLY A 144 -0.25 7.52 -3.77
C GLY A 144 -0.27 8.49 -2.58
N SER A 145 -0.46 9.80 -2.81
CA SER A 145 -0.59 10.78 -1.72
C SER A 145 -1.87 10.56 -0.91
N THR A 146 -3.01 10.34 -1.57
CA THR A 146 -4.28 10.02 -0.90
C THR A 146 -4.17 8.72 -0.09
N CYS A 147 -3.55 7.67 -0.64
CA CYS A 147 -3.31 6.42 0.08
C CYS A 147 -2.43 6.65 1.32
N THR A 148 -1.35 7.40 1.18
CA THR A 148 -0.42 7.70 2.29
C THR A 148 -1.12 8.51 3.39
N PHE A 149 -1.95 9.49 3.04
CA PHE A 149 -2.72 10.25 4.02
C PHE A 149 -3.78 9.39 4.72
N ALA A 150 -4.50 8.56 3.97
CA ALA A 150 -5.49 7.64 4.52
C ALA A 150 -4.84 6.64 5.50
N GLU A 151 -3.72 6.03 5.11
CA GLU A 151 -2.92 5.13 5.96
C GLU A 151 -2.51 5.84 7.26
N SER A 152 -1.92 7.03 7.16
CA SER A 152 -1.37 7.76 8.31
C SER A 152 -2.46 8.13 9.32
N ILE A 153 -3.65 8.53 8.83
CA ILE A 153 -4.82 8.82 9.68
C ILE A 153 -5.33 7.55 10.36
N LEU A 154 -5.48 6.45 9.61
CA LEU A 154 -5.94 5.17 10.15
C LEU A 154 -4.98 4.61 11.21
N ARG A 155 -3.68 4.66 10.94
CA ARG A 155 -2.64 4.27 11.90
C ARG A 155 -2.66 5.14 13.15
N SER A 156 -2.83 6.46 12.99
CA SER A 156 -2.99 7.39 14.10
C SER A 156 -4.27 7.14 14.91
N CYS A 157 -5.25 6.43 14.34
CA CYS A 157 -6.43 5.91 15.05
C CYS A 157 -6.19 4.56 15.74
N GLY A 158 -4.96 4.06 15.76
CA GLY A 158 -4.57 2.82 16.44
C GLY A 158 -5.00 1.54 15.71
N PHE A 159 -5.16 1.61 14.39
CA PHE A 159 -5.27 0.43 13.53
C PHE A 159 -3.89 -0.03 13.06
N ARG A 160 -3.71 -1.34 12.90
CA ARG A 160 -2.58 -1.91 12.17
C ARG A 160 -2.82 -1.75 10.68
N THR A 161 -1.90 -1.11 9.98
CA THR A 161 -2.12 -0.69 8.60
C THR A 161 -1.19 -1.42 7.64
N GLY A 162 -1.73 -1.80 6.49
CA GLY A 162 -0.97 -2.17 5.29
C GLY A 162 -1.16 -1.11 4.21
N LEU A 163 -0.12 -0.72 3.52
CA LEU A 163 -0.19 0.22 2.39
C LEU A 163 0.55 -0.33 1.19
N PHE A 164 -0.17 -0.44 0.07
CA PHE A 164 0.39 -0.85 -1.23
C PHE A 164 0.33 0.32 -2.21
N THR A 165 1.50 0.74 -2.73
CA THR A 165 1.63 1.88 -3.64
C THR A 165 2.54 1.61 -4.85
N SER A 166 2.44 2.48 -5.87
CA SER A 166 3.24 2.39 -7.09
C SER A 166 3.46 3.73 -7.79
N PRO A 167 4.60 3.96 -8.46
CA PRO A 167 5.83 3.15 -8.45
C PRO A 167 6.65 3.31 -7.14
N HIS A 168 7.80 2.64 -7.04
CA HIS A 168 8.84 2.96 -6.06
C HIS A 168 9.91 3.87 -6.70
N LEU A 169 10.74 4.52 -5.88
CA LEU A 169 11.84 5.36 -6.35
C LEU A 169 13.19 4.65 -6.31
N ILE A 170 13.53 3.98 -5.21
CA ILE A 170 14.84 3.36 -4.99
C ILE A 170 14.69 1.85 -4.77
N ASP A 171 13.81 1.45 -3.86
CA ASP A 171 13.67 0.07 -3.42
C ASP A 171 12.23 -0.43 -3.63
N VAL A 172 12.07 -1.65 -4.17
CA VAL A 172 10.75 -2.27 -4.38
C VAL A 172 9.95 -2.42 -3.09
N ARG A 173 10.61 -2.51 -1.93
CA ARG A 173 9.97 -2.58 -0.61
C ARG A 173 9.20 -1.31 -0.26
N GLU A 174 9.53 -0.15 -0.83
CA GLU A 174 8.77 1.10 -0.66
C GLU A 174 7.29 0.93 -1.04
N ARG A 175 6.99 -0.02 -1.94
CA ARG A 175 5.63 -0.33 -2.36
C ARG A 175 4.80 -0.99 -1.27
N PHE A 176 5.42 -1.57 -0.25
CA PHE A 176 4.75 -2.35 0.79
C PHE A 176 5.11 -1.79 2.16
N ARG A 177 4.17 -1.07 2.78
CA ARG A 177 4.37 -0.55 4.13
C ARG A 177 3.48 -1.24 5.14
N LEU A 178 4.06 -1.52 6.31
CA LEU A 178 3.38 -2.03 7.50
C LEU A 178 3.55 -0.99 8.59
N ASP A 179 2.44 -0.50 9.12
CA ASP A 179 2.42 0.49 10.20
C ASP A 179 3.29 1.75 9.90
N GLY A 180 3.27 2.19 8.63
CA GLY A 180 3.99 3.37 8.15
C GLY A 180 5.47 3.16 7.81
N LEU A 181 6.00 1.95 7.99
CA LEU A 181 7.38 1.58 7.67
C LEU A 181 7.42 0.63 6.47
N ASP A 182 8.44 0.76 5.62
CA ASP A 182 8.69 -0.21 4.55
C ASP A 182 8.87 -1.61 5.15
N ILE A 183 8.39 -2.62 4.45
CA ILE A 183 8.55 -4.03 4.86
C ILE A 183 10.04 -4.36 5.00
N SER A 184 10.40 -5.12 6.04
CA SER A 184 11.78 -5.56 6.21
C SER A 184 12.21 -6.50 5.07
N GLU A 185 13.50 -6.54 4.79
CA GLU A 185 14.07 -7.40 3.74
C GLU A 185 13.72 -8.88 3.98
N GLU A 186 13.84 -9.32 5.23
CA GLU A 186 13.60 -10.72 5.63
C GLU A 186 12.13 -11.11 5.43
N LYS A 187 11.20 -10.21 5.74
CA LYS A 187 9.77 -10.43 5.50
C LYS A 187 9.49 -10.44 4.00
N PHE A 188 10.04 -9.48 3.26
CA PHE A 188 9.84 -9.38 1.83
C PHE A 188 10.30 -10.65 1.10
N ILE A 189 11.53 -11.10 1.35
CA ILE A 189 12.10 -12.33 0.80
C ILE A 189 11.21 -13.53 1.11
N ARG A 190 10.79 -13.69 2.37
CA ARG A 190 9.94 -14.79 2.81
C ARG A 190 8.61 -14.85 2.04
N TYR A 191 7.90 -13.73 1.97
CA TYR A 191 6.61 -13.68 1.28
C TYR A 191 6.78 -13.79 -0.24
N PHE A 192 7.86 -13.23 -0.78
CA PHE A 192 8.22 -13.37 -2.19
C PHE A 192 8.37 -14.84 -2.55
N TRP A 193 9.25 -15.59 -1.87
CA TRP A 193 9.50 -16.99 -2.20
C TRP A 193 8.28 -17.87 -2.00
N TRP A 194 7.45 -17.58 -1.00
CA TRP A 194 6.18 -18.28 -0.83
C TRP A 194 5.27 -18.13 -2.06
N CYS A 195 5.11 -16.90 -2.57
CA CYS A 195 4.30 -16.65 -3.77
C CYS A 195 4.95 -17.25 -5.01
N TRP A 196 6.24 -16.96 -5.20
CA TRP A 196 7.02 -17.34 -6.38
C TRP A 196 7.04 -18.85 -6.57
N ASN A 197 7.34 -19.62 -5.52
CA ASN A 197 7.46 -21.07 -5.62
C ASN A 197 6.11 -21.74 -5.94
N LYS A 198 5.02 -21.30 -5.30
CA LYS A 198 3.67 -21.81 -5.61
C LYS A 198 3.26 -21.51 -7.04
N LEU A 199 3.49 -20.27 -7.50
CA LEU A 199 3.18 -19.87 -8.87
C LEU A 199 4.03 -20.64 -9.87
N LYS A 200 5.35 -20.67 -9.69
CA LYS A 200 6.29 -21.32 -10.62
C LYS A 200 5.95 -22.80 -10.87
N VAL A 201 5.46 -23.52 -9.86
CA VAL A 201 5.04 -24.93 -9.98
C VAL A 201 3.77 -25.11 -10.81
N LYS A 202 2.88 -24.12 -10.81
CA LYS A 202 1.55 -24.18 -11.43
C LYS A 202 1.42 -23.36 -12.71
N THR A 203 2.42 -22.55 -13.02
CA THR A 203 2.49 -21.77 -14.26
C THR A 203 3.21 -22.55 -15.36
N GLY A 204 2.74 -22.39 -16.59
CA GLY A 204 3.23 -23.06 -17.80
C GLY A 204 2.63 -22.38 -19.03
N ASP A 205 2.40 -23.14 -20.10
CA ASP A 205 1.90 -22.57 -21.37
C ASP A 205 0.47 -21.99 -21.24
N ASP A 206 -0.41 -22.64 -20.49
CA ASP A 206 -1.82 -22.22 -20.32
C ASP A 206 -2.01 -21.08 -19.30
N ILE A 207 -1.12 -21.02 -18.31
CA ILE A 207 -1.16 -20.04 -17.22
C ILE A 207 0.26 -19.47 -17.08
N PRO A 208 0.59 -18.33 -17.71
CA PRO A 208 1.92 -17.77 -17.62
C PRO A 208 2.19 -17.23 -16.20
N MET A 209 3.47 -17.00 -15.88
CA MET A 209 3.82 -16.24 -14.68
C MET A 209 3.13 -14.87 -14.66
N PRO A 210 2.63 -14.39 -13.50
CA PRO A 210 1.99 -13.09 -13.45
C PRO A 210 2.97 -11.99 -13.86
N ALA A 211 2.53 -11.08 -14.71
CA ALA A 211 3.30 -9.89 -15.05
C ALA A 211 3.63 -9.08 -13.78
N TYR A 212 4.74 -8.34 -13.82
CA TYR A 212 5.35 -7.66 -12.67
C TYR A 212 4.35 -7.03 -11.69
N PHE A 213 3.47 -6.13 -12.14
CA PHE A 213 2.52 -5.47 -11.25
C PHE A 213 1.49 -6.43 -10.62
N ARG A 214 1.02 -7.44 -11.37
CA ARG A 214 0.09 -8.46 -10.85
C ARG A 214 0.75 -9.28 -9.76
N PHE A 215 1.99 -9.70 -9.99
CA PHE A 215 2.77 -10.43 -8.99
C PHE A 215 2.91 -9.60 -7.70
N LEU A 216 3.24 -8.31 -7.81
CA LEU A 216 3.34 -7.43 -6.65
C LEU A 216 2.00 -7.23 -5.93
N ALA A 217 0.88 -7.15 -6.64
CA ALA A 217 -0.43 -7.07 -6.02
C ALA A 217 -0.77 -8.36 -5.24
N LEU A 218 -0.51 -9.54 -5.81
CA LEU A 218 -0.65 -10.83 -5.11
C LEU A 218 0.22 -10.88 -3.85
N LEU A 219 1.46 -10.41 -3.96
CA LEU A 219 2.39 -10.31 -2.83
C LEU A 219 1.87 -9.36 -1.74
N ALA A 220 1.25 -8.24 -2.11
CA ALA A 220 0.64 -7.31 -1.14
C ALA A 220 -0.47 -7.97 -0.34
N PHE A 221 -1.38 -8.69 -1.03
CA PHE A 221 -2.46 -9.42 -0.36
C PHE A 221 -1.92 -10.48 0.60
N LYS A 222 -0.88 -11.21 0.19
CA LYS A 222 -0.23 -12.20 1.04
C LYS A 222 0.38 -11.55 2.29
N ILE A 223 1.17 -10.49 2.10
CA ILE A 223 1.81 -9.74 3.20
C ILE A 223 0.74 -9.26 4.18
N PHE A 224 -0.27 -8.54 3.70
CA PHE A 224 -1.26 -7.91 4.58
C PHE A 224 -2.14 -8.92 5.32
N SER A 225 -2.48 -10.04 4.68
CA SER A 225 -3.19 -11.14 5.34
C SER A 225 -2.36 -11.76 6.46
N ASP A 226 -1.12 -12.17 6.17
CA ASP A 226 -0.28 -12.89 7.14
C ASP A 226 0.19 -11.99 8.28
N GLU A 227 0.44 -10.72 7.99
CA GLU A 227 0.77 -9.71 8.99
C GLU A 227 -0.46 -9.27 9.80
N GLN A 228 -1.66 -9.73 9.43
CA GLN A 228 -2.93 -9.46 10.12
C GLN A 228 -3.15 -7.95 10.31
N VAL A 229 -3.07 -7.20 9.21
CA VAL A 229 -3.41 -5.76 9.24
C VAL A 229 -4.91 -5.61 9.46
N ASP A 230 -5.31 -4.60 10.24
CA ASP A 230 -6.72 -4.27 10.45
C ASP A 230 -7.33 -3.64 9.20
N VAL A 231 -6.52 -2.88 8.46
CA VAL A 231 -6.93 -2.20 7.22
C VAL A 231 -5.78 -2.15 6.20
N ALA A 232 -6.10 -2.52 4.96
CA ALA A 232 -5.20 -2.42 3.82
C ALA A 232 -5.62 -1.24 2.93
N VAL A 233 -4.69 -0.34 2.63
CA VAL A 233 -4.88 0.77 1.70
C VAL A 233 -4.17 0.43 0.39
N LEU A 234 -4.94 0.27 -0.68
CA LEU A 234 -4.46 -0.20 -1.97
C LEU A 234 -4.57 0.91 -3.02
N GLU A 235 -3.43 1.31 -3.57
CA GLU A 235 -3.39 2.11 -4.79
C GLU A 235 -3.62 1.23 -6.03
N VAL A 236 -4.53 1.66 -6.90
CA VAL A 236 -4.68 1.10 -8.25
C VAL A 236 -3.46 1.45 -9.10
N GLY A 237 -2.91 0.45 -9.81
CA GLY A 237 -1.80 0.66 -10.72
C GLY A 237 -2.20 1.44 -11.96
N LEU A 238 -3.16 0.92 -12.73
CA LEU A 238 -3.66 1.59 -13.93
C LEU A 238 -5.16 1.41 -14.14
N GLY A 239 -5.85 2.52 -14.38
CA GLY A 239 -7.29 2.55 -14.64
C GLY A 239 -8.10 2.16 -13.40
N GLY A 240 -8.50 0.89 -13.31
CA GLY A 240 -9.29 0.36 -12.19
C GLY A 240 -9.97 -0.96 -12.53
N LYS A 241 -10.88 -0.97 -13.52
CA LYS A 241 -11.73 -2.12 -13.85
C LYS A 241 -10.97 -3.44 -14.04
N TYR A 242 -9.82 -3.39 -14.72
CA TYR A 242 -8.98 -4.56 -15.02
C TYR A 242 -7.65 -4.55 -14.25
N ASP A 243 -7.53 -3.70 -13.23
CA ASP A 243 -6.34 -3.64 -12.39
C ASP A 243 -6.25 -4.86 -11.47
N ALA A 244 -5.03 -5.30 -11.17
CA ALA A 244 -4.78 -6.46 -10.31
C ALA A 244 -5.34 -6.29 -8.89
N THR A 245 -5.43 -5.05 -8.40
CA THR A 245 -5.97 -4.74 -7.07
C THR A 245 -7.51 -4.80 -7.03
N ASN A 246 -8.17 -4.78 -8.19
CA ASN A 246 -9.64 -4.78 -8.29
C ASN A 246 -10.27 -6.16 -8.04
N VAL A 247 -9.50 -7.15 -7.59
CA VAL A 247 -10.02 -8.46 -7.13
C VAL A 247 -10.79 -8.38 -5.82
N VAL A 248 -10.63 -7.29 -5.07
CA VAL A 248 -11.35 -7.03 -3.83
C VAL A 248 -12.82 -6.75 -4.16
N LYS A 249 -13.70 -7.71 -3.89
CA LYS A 249 -15.14 -7.62 -4.25
C LYS A 249 -15.93 -6.60 -3.41
N ALA A 250 -15.53 -6.39 -2.16
CA ALA A 250 -16.24 -5.54 -1.22
C ALA A 250 -15.26 -4.65 -0.42
N PRO A 251 -14.62 -3.67 -1.06
CA PRO A 251 -13.83 -2.68 -0.33
C PRO A 251 -14.73 -1.89 0.62
N VAL A 252 -14.19 -1.51 1.78
CA VAL A 252 -14.92 -0.70 2.77
C VAL A 252 -15.22 0.68 2.20
N VAL A 253 -14.29 1.22 1.41
CA VAL A 253 -14.46 2.47 0.70
C VAL A 253 -13.60 2.49 -0.55
N CYS A 254 -14.14 3.06 -1.62
CA CYS A 254 -13.39 3.40 -2.83
C CYS A 254 -13.18 4.91 -2.90
N GLY A 255 -11.92 5.34 -3.03
CA GLY A 255 -11.55 6.72 -3.35
C GLY A 255 -11.23 6.86 -4.83
N ILE A 256 -11.73 7.92 -5.47
CA ILE A 256 -11.29 8.32 -6.80
C ILE A 256 -10.61 9.67 -6.65
N SER A 257 -9.29 9.72 -6.87
CA SER A 257 -8.53 10.96 -6.87
C SER A 257 -8.76 11.75 -8.15
N SER A 258 -7.95 12.77 -8.44
CA SER A 258 -8.15 13.59 -9.63
C SER A 258 -8.05 12.76 -10.91
N LEU A 259 -9.03 12.97 -11.80
CA LEU A 259 -9.05 12.42 -13.15
C LEU A 259 -8.41 13.42 -14.12
N GLY A 260 -7.65 12.90 -15.06
CA GLY A 260 -7.03 13.67 -16.12
C GLY A 260 -6.61 12.76 -17.26
N TYR A 261 -6.28 13.38 -18.39
CA TYR A 261 -5.75 12.67 -19.55
C TYR A 261 -4.33 12.17 -19.25
N ASP A 262 -4.20 10.86 -19.11
CA ASP A 262 -2.93 10.15 -18.93
C ASP A 262 -3.12 8.72 -19.45
N HIS A 263 -2.05 8.09 -19.92
CA HIS A 263 -2.09 6.75 -20.51
C HIS A 263 -3.17 6.54 -21.60
N MET A 264 -3.44 7.55 -22.42
CA MET A 264 -4.48 7.49 -23.46
C MET A 264 -4.28 6.32 -24.42
N GLU A 265 -3.03 5.98 -24.76
CA GLU A 265 -2.71 4.83 -25.63
C GLU A 265 -3.17 3.47 -25.07
N ILE A 266 -3.31 3.36 -23.74
CA ILE A 266 -3.71 2.12 -23.05
C ILE A 266 -5.19 2.16 -22.66
N LEU A 267 -5.67 3.33 -22.26
CA LEU A 267 -7.00 3.54 -21.68
C LEU A 267 -8.06 4.03 -22.68
N GLY A 268 -7.66 4.55 -23.85
CA GLY A 268 -8.55 5.13 -24.86
C GLY A 268 -8.52 6.66 -24.83
#